data_AF-A0A924D5G2-F1
#
_entry.id   AF-A0A924D5G2-F1
#
_cell.length_a   1.000
_cell.length_b   1.000
_cell.length_c   1.000
_cell.angle_alpha   90.00
_cell.angle_beta   90.00
_cell.angle_gamma   90.00
#
_symmetry.space_group_name_H-M   'P 1'
#
loop_
_entity.id
_entity.type
_entity.pdbx_description
1 polymer ?
#
loop_
_entity_poly.entity_id
_entity_poly.type
_entity_poly.pdbx_seq_one_letter_code
_entity_poly.pdbx_strand_id
1 'polypeptide(L)' 'YGKLIKQISPAGQGWDGTYNGQLMPSTDYWFTVDYLEQTVTKQFKAHLSLKR' A
#
# COMPACT_ATOMS: atom_id res chain seq x y z
N TYR A 1 14.43 -7.83 -1.63
CA TYR A 1 13.92 -7.93 -0.25
C TYR A 1 13.13 -6.68 0.05
N GLY A 2 11.83 -6.81 0.34
CA GLY A 2 10.96 -5.70 0.72
C GLY A 2 10.35 -5.99 2.09
N LYS A 3 10.11 -4.94 2.88
CA LYS A 3 9.40 -5.06 4.16
C LYS A 3 7.93 -4.73 3.94
N LEU A 4 7.03 -5.63 4.34
CA LEU A 4 5.60 -5.34 4.36
C LEU A 4 5.32 -4.30 5.45
N ILE A 5 4.84 -3.13 5.04
CA ILE A 5 4.52 -2.02 5.95
C ILE A 5 3.07 -2.14 6.42
N LYS A 6 2.13 -2.27 5.48
CA LYS A 6 0.70 -2.32 5.80
C LYS A 6 -0.05 -3.13 4.76
N GLN A 7 -1.07 -3.84 5.22
CA GLN A 7 -2.14 -4.38 4.38
C GLN A 7 -3.42 -3.66 4.78
N ILE A 8 -4.11 -3.09 3.80
CA ILE A 8 -5.32 -2.30 3.99
C ILE A 8 -6.48 -2.95 3.24
N SER A 9 -7.68 -2.86 3.81
CA SER A 9 -8.91 -3.22 3.11
C SER A 9 -9.37 -2.02 2.27
N PRO A 10 -9.93 -2.24 1.06
CA PRO A 10 -10.54 -1.16 0.27
C PRO A 10 -11.65 -0.41 1.02
N ALA A 11 -12.31 -1.07 1.97
CA ALA A 11 -13.36 -0.49 2.80
C ALA A 11 -12.85 0.13 4.11
N GLY A 12 -11.54 0.05 4.38
CA GLY A 12 -10.93 0.54 5.62
C GLY A 12 -10.34 1.94 5.48
N GLN A 13 -9.86 2.48 6.61
CA GLN A 13 -8.95 3.62 6.58
C GLN A 13 -7.66 3.18 5.89
N GLY A 14 -7.26 3.92 4.86
CA GLY A 14 -6.05 3.65 4.09
C GLY A 14 -4.77 3.80 4.92
N TRP A 15 -3.62 3.91 4.25
CA TRP A 15 -2.37 4.16 4.93
C TRP A 15 -2.12 5.66 5.10
N ASP A 16 -1.88 6.09 6.34
CA ASP A 16 -1.67 7.48 6.74
C ASP A 16 -0.18 7.90 6.79
N GLY A 17 0.72 7.03 6.35
CA GLY A 17 2.18 7.27 6.41
C GLY A 17 2.84 6.82 7.70
N THR A 18 2.13 6.14 8.60
CA THR A 18 2.70 5.59 9.85
C THR A 18 2.91 4.08 9.79
N TYR A 19 3.93 3.58 10.48
CA TYR A 19 4.20 2.16 10.67
C TYR A 19 4.49 1.91 12.15
N ASN A 20 3.69 1.05 12.80
CA ASN A 20 3.78 0.78 14.24
C ASN A 20 3.80 2.05 15.11
N GLY A 21 3.00 3.07 14.73
CA GLY A 21 2.92 4.35 15.45
C GLY A 21 4.06 5.32 15.18
N GLN A 22 5.03 4.96 14.32
CA GLN A 22 6.13 5.83 13.92
C GLN A 22 5.91 6.38 12.51
N LEU A 23 6.22 7.66 12.32
CA LEU A 23 6.17 8.30 11.00
C LEU A 23 7.24 7.71 10.08
N MET A 24 6.83 7.31 8.89
CA MET A 24 7.73 6.76 7.89
C MET A 24 8.47 7.88 7.13
N PRO A 25 9.66 7.59 6.55
CA PRO A 25 10.41 8.54 5.75
C PRO A 25 9.60 9.11 4.57
N SER A 26 9.88 10.37 4.19
CA SER A 26 9.30 11.01 3.01
C SER A 26 10.00 10.50 1.74
N THR A 27 9.66 9.29 1.31
CA THR A 27 10.29 8.59 0.17
C THR A 27 9.23 7.88 -0.69
N ASP A 28 9.68 7.16 -1.71
CA ASP A 28 8.81 6.29 -2.52
C ASP A 28 8.48 4.97 -1.79
N TYR A 29 7.24 4.54 -1.95
CA TYR A 29 6.68 3.31 -1.41
C TYR A 29 5.96 2.55 -2.51
N TRP A 30 6.23 1.25 -2.60
CA TRP A 30 5.58 0.36 -3.56
C TRP A 30 4.40 -0.34 -2.92
N PHE A 31 3.33 -0.52 -3.69
CA PHE A 31 2.16 -1.28 -3.27
C PHE A 31 1.65 -2.18 -4.39
N THR A 32 0.93 -3.21 -3.98
CA THR A 32 0.23 -4.12 -4.88
C THR A 32 -1.23 -4.22 -4.45
N VAL A 33 -2.13 -4.27 -5.42
CA VAL A 33 -3.57 -4.49 -5.19
C VAL A 33 -3.97 -5.73 -5.93
N ASP A 34 -4.43 -6.74 -5.19
CA ASP A 34 -5.05 -7.93 -5.77
C ASP A 34 -6.56 -7.72 -5.82
N TYR A 35 -7.15 -7.84 -7.01
CA TYR A 35 -8.58 -7.65 -7.22
C TYR A 35 -9.14 -8.66 -8.22
N LEU A 36 -10.44 -8.93 -8.11
CA LEU A 36 -11.16 -9.79 -9.04
C LEU A 36 -11.81 -8.93 -10.12
N GLU A 37 -11.52 -9.23 -11.38
CA GLU A 37 -12.19 -8.64 -12.53
C GLU A 37 -12.87 -9.76 -13.31
N GLN A 38 -14.21 -9.78 -13.34
CA GLN A 38 -15.00 -10.76 -14.08
C GLN A 38 -14.51 -12.20 -13.86
N THR A 39 -14.36 -12.62 -12.59
CA THR A 39 -13.84 -13.93 -12.14
C THR A 39 -12.34 -14.22 -12.36
N VAL A 40 -11.59 -13.30 -12.95
CA VAL A 40 -10.12 -13.41 -13.08
C VAL A 40 -9.44 -12.60 -11.98
N THR A 41 -8.56 -13.24 -11.19
CA THR A 41 -7.70 -12.53 -10.24
C THR A 41 -6.63 -11.77 -10.99
N LYS A 42 -6.57 -10.46 -10.78
CA LYS A 42 -5.55 -9.57 -11.31
C LYS A 42 -4.79 -8.90 -10.19
N GLN A 43 -3.54 -8.56 -10.49
CA GLN A 43 -2.66 -7.84 -9.58
C GLN A 43 -2.22 -6.53 -10.23
N PHE A 44 -2.51 -5.41 -9.60
CA PHE A 44 -1.99 -4.11 -9.96
C PHE A 44 -0.77 -3.79 -9.09
N LYS A 45 0.30 -3.25 -9.69
CA LYS A 45 1.51 -2.84 -8.98
C LYS A 45 1.81 -1.39 -9.32
N ALA A 46 2.03 -0.57 -8.30
CA ALA A 46 2.38 0.83 -8.47
C ALA A 46 3.20 1.32 -7.28
N HIS A 47 3.59 2.59 -7.32
CA HIS A 47 4.25 3.26 -6.21
C HIS A 47 3.61 4.63 -5.95
N LEU A 48 3.80 5.13 -4.74
CA LEU A 48 3.43 6.47 -4.32
C LEU A 48 4.60 7.09 -3.57
N SER A 49 4.76 8.40 -3.68
CA SER A 49 5.75 9.15 -2.91
C SER A 49 5.06 9.75 -1.69
N LEU A 50 5.56 9.46 -0.49
CA LEU A 50 5.11 10.15 0.71
C LEU A 50 5.78 11.53 0.73
N LYS A 51 4.98 12.59 0.59
CA LYS A 51 5.41 13.99 0.69
C LYS A 51 4.98 14.59 2.02
N ARG A 52 5.74 15.58 2.49
CA ARG A 52 5.43 16.41 3.66
C ARG A 52 5.04 17.81 3.23
#